data_AF-A0A942SB60-F1
#
_entry.id   AF-A0A942SB60-F1
#
_cell.length_a   1.000
_cell.length_b   1.000
_cell.length_c   1.000
_cell.angle_alpha   90.00
_cell.angle_beta   90.00
_cell.angle_gamma   90.00
#
_symmetry.space_group_name_H-M   'P 1'
#
loop_
_entity.id
_entity.type
_entity.pdbx_description
1 polymer ?
#
loop_
_entity_poly.entity_id
_entity_poly.type
_entity_poly.pdbx_seq_one_letter_code
_entity_poly.pdbx_strand_id
1 'polypeptide(L)'
;GGIASGTLLDSMGNCQAAVVKGQYKELETLTDSNYILIKVNFTTQGKYIIFSDTTNGMWFRDSGFAFVQGANTIKLKGKGQPILPGTFTFQINFGNSACLIDITTIGSVNNGSSTTDYLPTRANGYIDYELTPAFVSSGSTPIPAFRSTIASTLSQGTYKNVPRNYTRYTTSIGDQLFARKDGSGKYYQYGTPEFDYLYIYDTIVNNERMDFVYLDESRNPGQFFDTDSLRVGFFDNNTNAMVYGWAKIRITTLSKGRQMFLLGTLFTDIITVKRELYFKSDAATSFTPLNLVAELSYAKGIGLVDQRVFEATASGTTVQSITIKGWNGL
;
A
#
# COMPACT_ATOMS: atom_id res chain seq x y z
N GLY A 1 20.92 31.41 32.26
CA GLY A 1 21.12 31.19 30.82
C GLY A 1 20.18 32.09 30.06
N GLY A 2 20.70 32.83 29.07
CA GLY A 2 19.93 33.80 28.29
C GLY A 2 18.95 33.17 27.31
N ILE A 3 18.26 34.02 26.55
CA ILE A 3 17.43 33.62 25.40
C ILE A 3 18.36 33.50 24.20
N ALA A 4 18.26 32.39 23.46
CA ALA A 4 19.00 32.25 22.21
C ALA A 4 18.41 33.18 21.14
N SER A 5 19.28 33.85 20.40
CA SER A 5 18.98 34.62 19.20
C SER A 5 19.59 33.93 17.98
N GLY A 6 19.02 34.21 16.81
CA GLY A 6 19.42 33.62 15.55
C GLY A 6 18.39 33.91 14.47
N THR A 7 18.48 33.17 13.37
CA THR A 7 17.59 33.35 12.22
C THR A 7 17.27 32.02 11.53
N LEU A 8 16.04 31.94 11.00
CA LEU A 8 15.58 30.91 10.06
C LEU A 8 15.94 31.23 8.61
N LEU A 9 16.47 32.41 8.34
CA LEU A 9 16.71 32.92 7.00
C LEU A 9 18.18 32.81 6.59
N ASP A 10 18.45 32.66 5.30
CA ASP A 10 19.77 32.80 4.71
C ASP A 10 20.15 34.29 4.51
N SER A 11 21.33 34.55 3.95
CA SER A 11 21.81 35.92 3.70
C SER A 11 20.99 36.69 2.65
N MET A 12 20.13 36.01 1.88
CA MET A 12 19.25 36.61 0.88
C MET A 12 17.81 36.77 1.40
N GLY A 13 17.56 36.41 2.67
CA GLY A 13 16.22 36.49 3.27
C GLY A 13 15.31 35.32 2.93
N ASN A 14 15.82 34.26 2.30
CA ASN A 14 15.04 33.05 2.03
C ASN A 14 15.05 32.14 3.25
N CYS A 15 14.00 31.34 3.42
CA CYS A 15 14.00 30.22 4.34
C CYS A 15 15.23 29.35 4.17
N GLN A 16 15.97 29.11 5.25
CA GLN A 16 16.91 28.01 5.28
C GLN A 16 16.16 26.68 5.10
N ALA A 17 16.87 25.67 4.60
CA ALA A 17 16.31 24.37 4.26
C ALA A 17 15.36 23.84 5.35
N ALA A 18 14.11 23.63 4.96
CA ALA A 18 13.10 22.98 5.77
C ALA A 18 12.56 21.76 5.03
N VAL A 19 12.46 20.63 5.74
CA VAL A 19 12.01 19.36 5.18
C VAL A 19 10.84 18.85 6.00
N VAL A 20 9.68 18.77 5.36
CA VAL A 20 8.46 18.19 5.93
C VAL A 20 8.58 16.66 5.90
N LYS A 21 8.26 16.01 7.02
CA LYS A 21 8.24 14.54 7.18
C LYS A 21 6.87 14.07 7.65
N GLY A 22 6.50 12.87 7.22
CA GLY A 22 5.21 12.25 7.51
C GLY A 22 4.18 12.51 6.40
N GLN A 23 3.06 11.78 6.47
CA GLN A 23 1.87 12.02 5.63
C GLN A 23 0.80 12.70 6.48
N TYR A 24 0.17 13.73 5.93
CA TYR A 24 -0.84 14.53 6.62
C TYR A 24 -2.20 14.23 6.00
N LYS A 25 -3.08 13.56 6.74
CA LYS A 25 -4.38 13.10 6.24
C LYS A 25 -5.52 13.81 6.94
N GLU A 26 -6.48 14.29 6.16
CA GLU A 26 -7.72 14.84 6.65
C GLU A 26 -8.34 13.93 7.71
N LEU A 27 -8.75 14.52 8.85
CA LEU A 27 -9.34 13.82 9.98
C LEU A 27 -8.44 12.71 10.60
N GLU A 28 -7.12 12.72 10.38
CA GLU A 28 -6.18 11.85 11.11
C GLU A 28 -5.32 12.65 12.09
N THR A 29 -5.29 12.24 13.37
CA THR A 29 -4.46 12.92 14.38
C THR A 29 -2.98 12.73 14.09
N LEU A 30 -2.19 13.81 14.13
CA LEU A 30 -0.76 13.74 13.88
C LEU A 30 -0.03 12.89 14.93
N THR A 31 0.90 12.07 14.45
CA THR A 31 1.74 11.19 15.26
C THR A 31 3.18 11.70 15.33
N ASP A 32 4.05 10.97 16.03
CA ASP A 32 5.49 11.26 16.13
C ASP A 32 6.25 11.17 14.80
N SER A 33 5.60 10.60 13.77
CA SER A 33 6.11 10.54 12.40
C SER A 33 5.84 11.81 11.58
N ASN A 34 4.98 12.71 12.08
CA ASN A 34 4.63 13.99 11.46
C ASN A 34 5.45 15.12 12.10
N TYR A 35 6.45 15.62 11.38
CA TYR A 35 7.34 16.67 11.90
C TYR A 35 8.01 17.46 10.78
N ILE A 36 8.58 18.60 11.13
CA ILE A 36 9.40 19.42 10.24
C ILE A 36 10.84 19.40 10.77
N LEU A 37 11.81 19.16 9.88
CA LEU A 37 13.21 19.43 10.14
C LEU A 37 13.53 20.82 9.60
N ILE A 38 13.84 21.76 10.49
CA ILE A 38 14.15 23.15 10.11
C ILE A 38 15.60 23.48 10.48
N LYS A 39 16.31 24.12 9.55
CA LYS A 39 17.66 24.63 9.82
C LYS A 39 17.58 26.03 10.43
N VAL A 40 18.32 26.24 11.52
CA VAL A 40 18.38 27.47 12.30
C VAL A 40 19.84 27.85 12.46
N ASN A 41 20.18 29.12 12.27
CA ASN A 41 21.51 29.63 12.59
C ASN A 41 21.47 30.42 13.90
N PHE A 42 22.01 29.86 14.98
CA PHE A 42 22.06 30.53 16.29
C PHE A 42 23.24 31.49 16.36
N THR A 43 22.99 32.74 16.78
CA THR A 43 24.02 33.76 17.03
C THR A 43 24.36 33.88 18.51
N THR A 44 23.49 33.40 19.40
CA THR A 44 23.78 33.32 20.84
C THR A 44 23.29 32.01 21.42
N GLN A 45 23.99 31.54 22.46
CA GLN A 45 23.57 30.38 23.25
C GLN A 45 22.40 30.76 24.17
N GLY A 46 21.49 29.83 24.42
CA GLY A 46 20.35 30.11 25.29
C GLY A 46 19.14 29.23 25.04
N LYS A 47 18.06 29.50 25.77
CA LYS A 47 16.77 28.83 25.55
C LYS A 47 16.12 29.33 24.26
N TYR A 48 15.57 28.44 23.46
CA TYR A 48 14.82 28.77 22.25
C TYR A 48 13.40 28.17 22.27
N ILE A 49 12.50 28.80 21.52
CA ILE A 49 11.20 28.25 21.15
C ILE A 49 11.01 28.54 19.66
N ILE A 50 10.69 27.51 18.89
CA ILE A 50 10.38 27.62 17.47
C ILE A 50 8.99 27.04 17.27
N PHE A 51 8.09 27.77 16.63
CA PHE A 51 6.70 27.37 16.51
C PHE A 51 6.07 27.87 15.19
N SER A 52 5.09 27.14 14.69
CA SER A 52 4.24 27.59 13.59
C SER A 52 2.98 28.29 14.09
N ASP A 53 2.31 28.99 13.19
CA ASP A 53 0.87 29.24 13.28
C ASP A 53 0.05 27.94 13.28
N THR A 54 -1.24 28.06 13.61
CA THR A 54 -2.18 26.94 13.48
C THR A 54 -2.93 27.08 12.17
N THR A 55 -2.66 26.18 11.22
CA THR A 55 -3.26 26.20 9.89
C THR A 55 -3.86 24.83 9.60
N ASN A 56 -5.07 24.81 9.04
CA ASN A 56 -5.80 23.58 8.74
C ASN A 56 -5.88 22.60 9.93
N GLY A 57 -6.03 23.10 11.17
CA GLY A 57 -6.14 22.26 12.38
C GLY A 57 -4.82 21.67 12.89
N MET A 58 -3.68 22.05 12.31
CA MET A 58 -2.35 21.56 12.69
C MET A 58 -1.43 22.68 13.15
N TRP A 59 -0.45 22.34 13.97
CA TRP A 59 0.68 23.22 14.30
C TRP A 59 1.95 22.41 14.59
N PHE A 60 3.11 23.08 14.54
CA PHE A 60 4.42 22.50 14.80
C PHE A 60 5.17 23.31 15.84
N ARG A 61 5.83 22.65 16.78
CA ARG A 61 6.61 23.35 17.83
C ARG A 61 7.75 22.50 18.36
N ASP A 62 8.83 23.17 18.74
CA ASP A 62 9.86 22.63 19.64
C ASP A 62 10.43 23.73 20.54
N SER A 63 11.04 23.33 21.64
CA SER A 63 11.77 24.23 22.54
C SER A 63 12.95 23.50 23.16
N GLY A 64 14.07 24.21 23.34
CA GLY A 64 15.28 23.60 23.87
C GLY A 64 16.32 24.63 24.27
N PHE A 65 17.58 24.19 24.29
CA PHE A 65 18.73 25.05 24.59
C PHE A 65 19.78 24.93 23.49
N ALA A 66 20.19 26.07 22.92
CA ALA A 66 21.28 26.16 21.97
C ALA A 66 22.62 26.19 22.72
N PHE A 67 23.38 25.10 22.64
CA PHE A 67 24.69 24.97 23.31
C PHE A 67 25.84 25.59 22.50
N VAL A 68 25.69 25.68 21.19
CA VAL A 68 26.70 26.21 20.27
C VAL A 68 26.07 27.18 19.30
N GLN A 69 26.83 28.21 18.92
CA GLN A 69 26.46 29.09 17.83
C GLN A 69 26.63 28.36 16.49
N GLY A 70 25.96 28.85 15.45
CA GLY A 70 26.02 28.28 14.12
C GLY A 70 24.77 27.49 13.72
N ALA A 71 24.86 26.87 12.55
CA ALA A 71 23.77 26.14 11.93
C ALA A 71 23.46 24.84 12.67
N ASN A 72 22.20 24.67 13.07
CA ASN A 72 21.66 23.48 13.71
C ASN A 72 20.34 23.08 13.03
N THR A 73 20.00 21.79 13.09
CA THR A 73 18.73 21.28 12.58
C THR A 73 17.82 20.91 13.74
N ILE A 74 16.65 21.53 13.81
CA ILE A 74 15.67 21.36 14.88
C ILE A 74 14.48 20.55 14.35
N LYS A 75 14.01 19.58 15.13
CA LYS A 75 12.84 18.76 14.82
C LYS A 75 11.60 19.36 15.49
N LEU A 76 10.75 20.03 14.71
CA LEU A 76 9.46 20.55 15.17
C LEU A 76 8.41 19.44 15.10
N LYS A 77 7.92 18.99 16.25
CA LYS A 77 6.88 17.94 16.31
C LYS A 77 5.53 18.52 15.91
N GLY A 78 4.84 17.84 14.99
CA GLY A 78 3.48 18.19 14.59
C GLY A 78 2.46 17.75 15.63
N LYS A 79 1.41 18.54 15.80
CA LYS A 79 0.24 18.26 16.64
C LYS A 79 -1.04 18.76 15.95
N GLY A 80 -2.17 18.24 16.40
CA GLY A 80 -3.48 18.53 15.83
C GLY A 80 -3.92 17.48 14.81
N GLN A 81 -4.84 17.87 13.94
CA GLN A 81 -5.50 17.02 12.96
C GLN A 81 -5.84 17.87 11.73
N PRO A 82 -5.42 17.48 10.51
CA PRO A 82 -5.81 18.17 9.29
C PRO A 82 -7.34 18.20 9.11
N ILE A 83 -7.91 19.33 8.72
CA ILE A 83 -9.37 19.48 8.56
C ILE A 83 -9.82 19.28 7.12
N LEU A 84 -9.04 19.78 6.14
CA LEU A 84 -9.36 19.72 4.71
C LEU A 84 -8.18 19.16 3.90
N PRO A 85 -8.42 18.56 2.72
CA PRO A 85 -7.37 18.31 1.72
C PRO A 85 -6.89 19.61 1.07
N GLY A 86 -5.63 19.61 0.63
CA GLY A 86 -5.04 20.73 -0.11
C GLY A 86 -3.61 21.02 0.32
N THR A 87 -3.01 22.05 -0.26
CA THR A 87 -1.71 22.56 0.18
C THR A 87 -1.93 23.80 1.03
N PHE A 88 -1.35 23.78 2.24
CA PHE A 88 -1.50 24.83 3.22
C PHE A 88 -0.14 25.37 3.61
N THR A 89 0.00 26.70 3.56
CA THR A 89 1.22 27.39 3.96
C THR A 89 1.22 27.63 5.47
N PHE A 90 2.32 27.25 6.12
CA PHE A 90 2.60 27.44 7.54
C PHE A 90 3.68 28.48 7.71
N GLN A 91 3.51 29.41 8.65
CA GLN A 91 4.53 30.36 9.05
C GLN A 91 5.26 29.88 10.31
N ILE A 92 6.50 29.43 10.16
CA ILE A 92 7.40 29.07 11.26
C ILE A 92 8.12 30.30 11.79
N ASN A 93 8.08 30.52 13.09
CA ASN A 93 8.64 31.69 13.76
C ASN A 93 9.77 31.31 14.71
N PHE A 94 10.86 32.10 14.68
CA PHE A 94 11.91 32.07 15.67
C PHE A 94 12.53 33.47 15.82
N GLY A 95 12.47 34.03 17.04
CA GLY A 95 12.91 35.40 17.29
C GLY A 95 12.17 36.39 16.38
N ASN A 96 12.93 37.20 15.63
CA ASN A 96 12.40 38.16 14.66
C ASN A 96 12.36 37.61 13.22
N SER A 97 12.62 36.31 13.03
CA SER A 97 12.62 35.66 11.73
C SER A 97 11.40 34.75 11.57
N ALA A 98 10.85 34.73 10.36
CA ALA A 98 9.75 33.87 9.98
C ALA A 98 10.07 33.16 8.66
N CYS A 99 9.60 31.93 8.50
CA CYS A 99 9.79 31.13 7.31
C CYS A 99 8.47 30.46 6.90
N LEU A 100 8.12 30.53 5.61
CA LEU A 100 6.93 29.90 5.06
C LEU A 100 7.25 28.50 4.52
N ILE A 101 6.41 27.54 4.85
CA ILE A 101 6.54 26.15 4.40
C ILE A 101 5.17 25.64 3.98
N ASP A 102 5.10 25.03 2.80
CA ASP A 102 3.89 24.38 2.32
C ASP A 102 3.82 22.93 2.80
N ILE A 103 2.66 22.54 3.33
CA ILE A 103 2.34 21.17 3.71
C ILE A 103 1.09 20.75 2.96
N THR A 104 1.21 19.69 2.16
CA THR A 104 0.08 19.07 1.48
C THR A 104 -0.61 18.08 2.40
N THR A 105 -1.89 18.32 2.65
CA THR A 105 -2.81 17.41 3.32
C THR A 105 -3.61 16.66 2.27
N ILE A 106 -3.74 15.36 2.47
CA ILE A 106 -4.48 14.47 1.56
C ILE A 106 -5.86 14.19 2.13
N GLY A 107 -6.87 14.18 1.26
CA GLY A 107 -8.27 14.02 1.67
C GLY A 107 -8.55 12.61 2.18
N SER A 108 -9.52 12.51 3.08
CA SER A 108 -10.12 11.23 3.47
C SER A 108 -11.25 10.93 2.49
N VAL A 109 -10.92 10.28 1.37
CA VAL A 109 -11.98 9.76 0.51
C VAL A 109 -12.40 8.43 1.12
N ASN A 110 -13.51 8.42 1.87
CA ASN A 110 -14.28 7.20 2.05
C ASN A 110 -14.69 6.83 0.63
N ASN A 111 -13.96 5.93 -0.03
CA ASN A 111 -14.05 5.61 -1.47
C ASN A 111 -15.47 5.11 -1.84
N GLY A 112 -16.50 5.95 -1.73
CA GLY A 112 -17.93 5.59 -1.75
C GLY A 112 -18.35 4.47 -0.80
N SER A 113 -17.54 4.07 0.18
CA SER A 113 -17.71 2.82 0.93
C SER A 113 -18.12 3.02 2.37
N SER A 114 -18.93 2.09 2.87
CA SER A 114 -19.44 2.07 4.24
C SER A 114 -18.42 1.52 5.27
N THR A 115 -17.28 1.03 4.80
CA THR A 115 -16.25 0.37 5.61
C THR A 115 -14.87 1.01 5.42
N THR A 116 -14.06 1.02 6.48
CA THR A 116 -12.67 1.53 6.50
C THR A 116 -11.63 0.41 6.42
N ASP A 117 -12.00 -0.70 5.78
CA ASP A 117 -11.26 -1.97 5.75
C ASP A 117 -10.83 -2.35 4.33
N TYR A 118 -9.74 -3.12 4.16
CA TYR A 118 -9.26 -3.57 2.84
C TYR A 118 -10.01 -4.79 2.28
N LEU A 119 -11.01 -5.31 2.99
CA LEU A 119 -11.84 -6.42 2.53
C LEU A 119 -13.32 -6.08 2.75
N PRO A 120 -13.99 -5.50 1.74
CA PRO A 120 -15.43 -5.27 1.80
C PRO A 120 -16.20 -6.58 1.73
N THR A 121 -17.18 -6.78 2.61
CA THR A 121 -17.90 -8.06 2.74
C THR A 121 -19.40 -7.91 2.56
N ARG A 122 -19.88 -6.77 2.07
CA ARG A 122 -21.30 -6.53 1.89
C ARG A 122 -21.85 -7.38 0.73
N ALA A 123 -22.78 -8.27 1.06
CA ALA A 123 -23.44 -9.13 0.09
C ALA A 123 -24.00 -8.34 -1.10
N ASN A 124 -23.78 -8.86 -2.31
CA ASN A 124 -24.16 -8.26 -3.60
C ASN A 124 -23.44 -6.96 -3.95
N GLY A 125 -22.52 -6.48 -3.10
CA GLY A 125 -21.54 -5.47 -3.49
C GLY A 125 -20.67 -5.97 -4.62
N TYR A 126 -20.21 -5.07 -5.49
CA TYR A 126 -19.37 -5.45 -6.63
C TYR A 126 -18.31 -4.41 -6.95
N ILE A 127 -17.26 -4.90 -7.62
CA ILE A 127 -16.18 -4.11 -8.22
C ILE A 127 -16.11 -4.47 -9.70
N ASP A 128 -16.10 -3.45 -10.56
CA ASP A 128 -15.86 -3.59 -11.99
C ASP A 128 -14.39 -3.27 -12.27
N TYR A 129 -13.72 -4.20 -12.95
CA TYR A 129 -12.31 -4.07 -13.33
C TYR A 129 -12.14 -3.97 -14.84
N GLU A 130 -11.20 -3.15 -15.27
CA GLU A 130 -10.63 -3.16 -16.61
C GLU A 130 -9.41 -4.10 -16.65
N LEU A 131 -9.31 -4.89 -17.72
CA LEU A 131 -8.26 -5.88 -17.99
C LEU A 131 -7.39 -5.39 -19.15
N THR A 132 -6.08 -5.34 -18.94
CA THR A 132 -5.10 -5.00 -19.99
C THR A 132 -3.93 -5.98 -19.97
N PRO A 133 -3.65 -6.73 -21.06
CA PRO A 133 -4.49 -6.85 -22.25
C PRO A 133 -5.83 -7.52 -21.92
N ALA A 134 -6.82 -7.32 -22.80
CA ALA A 134 -8.10 -8.02 -22.71
C ALA A 134 -7.89 -9.53 -22.79
N PHE A 135 -8.60 -10.29 -21.96
CA PHE A 135 -8.53 -11.76 -21.97
C PHE A 135 -9.11 -12.29 -23.29
N VAL A 136 -8.44 -13.27 -23.90
CA VAL A 136 -8.92 -13.94 -25.11
C VAL A 136 -9.28 -15.37 -24.79
N SER A 137 -10.58 -15.68 -24.66
CA SER A 137 -11.01 -17.07 -24.75
C SER A 137 -10.93 -17.52 -26.21
N SER A 138 -10.34 -18.69 -26.46
CA SER A 138 -10.15 -19.26 -27.79
C SER A 138 -11.41 -19.17 -28.66
N GLY A 139 -11.34 -18.40 -29.75
CA GLY A 139 -12.44 -18.25 -30.72
C GLY A 139 -13.55 -17.24 -30.34
N SER A 140 -13.34 -16.39 -29.33
CA SER A 140 -14.35 -15.44 -28.85
C SER A 140 -13.84 -14.00 -28.78
N THR A 141 -14.78 -13.05 -28.65
CA THR A 141 -14.48 -11.63 -28.48
C THR A 141 -13.63 -11.42 -27.24
N PRO A 142 -12.54 -10.62 -27.31
CA PRO A 142 -11.74 -10.28 -26.14
C PRO A 142 -12.60 -9.69 -25.02
N ILE A 143 -12.30 -10.05 -23.77
CA ILE A 143 -12.96 -9.57 -22.57
C ILE A 143 -12.09 -8.46 -21.94
N PRO A 144 -12.40 -7.18 -22.16
CA PRO A 144 -11.60 -6.06 -21.67
C PRO A 144 -11.93 -5.67 -20.23
N ALA A 145 -12.97 -6.27 -19.64
CA ALA A 145 -13.43 -5.94 -18.31
C ALA A 145 -14.23 -7.09 -17.71
N PHE A 146 -14.23 -7.21 -16.39
CA PHE A 146 -15.06 -8.16 -15.66
C PHE A 146 -15.58 -7.55 -14.36
N ARG A 147 -16.69 -8.09 -13.88
CA ARG A 147 -17.25 -7.75 -12.57
C ARG A 147 -16.86 -8.82 -11.56
N SER A 148 -16.43 -8.41 -10.38
CA SER A 148 -16.25 -9.24 -9.18
C SER A 148 -17.35 -8.90 -8.17
N THR A 149 -18.23 -9.86 -7.88
CA THR A 149 -19.40 -9.67 -6.99
C THR A 149 -19.22 -10.45 -5.69
N ILE A 150 -19.49 -9.81 -4.56
CA ILE A 150 -19.49 -10.42 -3.24
C ILE A 150 -20.74 -11.30 -3.11
N ALA A 151 -20.54 -12.59 -2.92
CA ALA A 151 -21.63 -13.55 -2.73
C ALA A 151 -22.40 -13.29 -1.42
N SER A 152 -23.69 -13.61 -1.43
CA SER A 152 -24.57 -13.51 -0.26
C SER A 152 -24.30 -14.56 0.82
N THR A 153 -23.54 -15.61 0.49
CA THR A 153 -23.21 -16.72 1.38
C THR A 153 -21.71 -16.85 1.53
N LEU A 154 -21.27 -17.19 2.74
CA LEU A 154 -19.89 -17.53 3.01
C LEU A 154 -19.57 -18.92 2.45
N SER A 155 -18.32 -19.13 2.07
CA SER A 155 -17.78 -20.43 1.72
C SER A 155 -16.95 -20.99 2.87
N GLN A 156 -17.02 -22.29 3.13
CA GLN A 156 -16.16 -22.94 4.11
C GLN A 156 -14.95 -23.57 3.42
N GLY A 157 -13.75 -23.30 3.94
CA GLY A 157 -12.51 -23.95 3.54
C GLY A 157 -11.80 -24.52 4.77
N THR A 158 -10.96 -25.54 4.56
CA THR A 158 -10.17 -26.14 5.65
C THR A 158 -8.70 -26.12 5.27
N TYR A 159 -7.85 -25.58 6.15
CA TYR A 159 -6.41 -25.57 5.95
C TYR A 159 -5.71 -26.05 7.23
N LYS A 160 -4.78 -27.01 7.11
CA LYS A 160 -4.08 -27.63 8.25
C LYS A 160 -5.05 -28.10 9.35
N ASN A 161 -6.14 -28.76 8.95
CA ASN A 161 -7.23 -29.24 9.83
C ASN A 161 -8.00 -28.15 10.59
N VAL A 162 -7.90 -26.88 10.17
CA VAL A 162 -8.65 -25.77 10.76
C VAL A 162 -9.71 -25.29 9.77
N PRO A 163 -11.01 -25.47 10.06
CA PRO A 163 -12.09 -24.94 9.23
C PRO A 163 -12.21 -23.42 9.41
N ARG A 164 -12.45 -22.71 8.31
CA ARG A 164 -12.63 -21.26 8.28
C ARG A 164 -13.72 -20.87 7.28
N ASN A 165 -14.35 -19.72 7.53
CA ASN A 165 -15.33 -19.13 6.63
C ASN A 165 -14.69 -18.01 5.81
N TYR A 166 -15.07 -17.92 4.55
CA TYR A 166 -14.53 -17.01 3.56
C TYR A 166 -15.64 -16.24 2.87
N THR A 167 -15.43 -14.94 2.72
CA THR A 167 -16.15 -14.13 1.75
C THR A 167 -15.78 -14.62 0.36
N ARG A 168 -16.79 -15.00 -0.43
CA ARG A 168 -16.59 -15.44 -1.81
C ARG A 168 -16.87 -14.29 -2.77
N TYR A 169 -15.90 -13.96 -3.60
CA TYR A 169 -16.03 -13.08 -4.76
C TYR A 169 -16.21 -13.95 -5.99
N THR A 170 -17.31 -13.78 -6.71
CA THR A 170 -17.58 -14.49 -7.96
C THR A 170 -17.50 -13.53 -9.12
N THR A 171 -16.78 -13.91 -10.17
CA THR A 171 -16.64 -13.05 -11.34
C THR A 171 -17.65 -13.37 -12.44
N SER A 172 -17.94 -12.40 -13.30
CA SER A 172 -18.74 -12.59 -14.50
C SER A 172 -18.11 -13.53 -15.53
N ILE A 173 -16.83 -13.89 -15.36
CA ILE A 173 -16.07 -14.79 -16.24
C ILE A 173 -15.91 -16.20 -15.65
N GLY A 174 -16.54 -16.48 -14.49
CA GLY A 174 -16.58 -17.82 -13.89
C GLY A 174 -15.54 -18.07 -12.79
N ASP A 175 -14.55 -17.20 -12.64
CA ASP A 175 -13.54 -17.31 -11.56
C ASP A 175 -14.12 -16.98 -10.19
N GLN A 176 -13.50 -17.54 -9.15
CA GLN A 176 -13.85 -17.29 -7.75
C GLN A 176 -12.62 -16.99 -6.91
N LEU A 177 -12.74 -16.01 -6.02
CA LEU A 177 -11.74 -15.69 -5.01
C LEU A 177 -12.36 -15.81 -3.62
N PHE A 178 -11.64 -16.44 -2.70
CA PHE A 178 -12.09 -16.68 -1.33
C PHE A 178 -11.18 -15.92 -0.38
N ALA A 179 -11.71 -14.92 0.32
CA ALA A 179 -10.94 -14.09 1.23
C ALA A 179 -11.58 -13.96 2.60
N ARG A 180 -10.74 -13.75 3.61
CA ARG A 180 -11.15 -13.50 4.99
C ARG A 180 -10.17 -12.53 5.64
N LYS A 181 -10.55 -12.00 6.79
CA LYS A 181 -9.69 -11.19 7.65
C LYS A 181 -9.73 -11.73 9.07
N ASP A 182 -8.71 -11.44 9.86
CA ASP A 182 -8.69 -11.81 11.29
C ASP A 182 -9.11 -10.67 12.23
N GLY A 183 -9.45 -9.50 11.68
CA GLY A 183 -9.83 -8.31 12.46
C GLY A 183 -8.65 -7.58 13.13
N SER A 184 -7.43 -8.08 12.96
CA SER A 184 -6.19 -7.47 13.50
C SER A 184 -5.31 -6.85 12.40
N GLY A 185 -5.89 -6.62 11.21
CA GLY A 185 -5.19 -6.05 10.07
C GLY A 185 -4.46 -7.07 9.19
N LYS A 186 -4.73 -8.38 9.32
CA LYS A 186 -4.28 -9.38 8.36
C LYS A 186 -5.43 -9.93 7.54
N TYR A 187 -5.15 -10.10 6.26
CA TYR A 187 -6.09 -10.54 5.25
C TYR A 187 -5.53 -11.79 4.58
N TYR A 188 -6.41 -12.76 4.39
CA TYR A 188 -6.07 -14.10 3.97
C TYR A 188 -6.88 -14.50 2.76
N GLN A 189 -6.28 -15.28 1.88
CA GLN A 189 -6.90 -15.87 0.72
C GLN A 189 -6.82 -17.39 0.86
N TYR A 190 -7.92 -18.07 0.56
CA TYR A 190 -7.97 -19.52 0.42
C TYR A 190 -7.86 -19.89 -1.04
N GLY A 191 -6.69 -20.34 -1.44
CA GLY A 191 -6.32 -20.38 -2.84
C GLY A 191 -4.97 -21.05 -3.07
N THR A 192 -4.47 -20.81 -4.27
CA THR A 192 -3.12 -21.13 -4.72
C THR A 192 -2.22 -19.90 -4.54
N PRO A 193 -0.91 -20.09 -4.26
CA PRO A 193 0.02 -18.99 -4.10
C PRO A 193 0.41 -18.46 -5.49
N GLU A 194 -0.49 -17.72 -6.13
CA GLU A 194 -0.27 -17.04 -7.40
C GLU A 194 -0.85 -15.62 -7.41
N PHE A 195 -1.08 -15.05 -8.60
CA PHE A 195 -1.65 -13.73 -8.78
C PHE A 195 -3.17 -13.79 -8.92
N ASP A 196 -3.86 -12.71 -8.59
CA ASP A 196 -5.32 -12.70 -8.60
C ASP A 196 -5.80 -12.67 -10.07
N TYR A 197 -6.65 -13.62 -10.46
CA TYR A 197 -7.17 -13.75 -11.84
C TYR A 197 -6.10 -13.98 -12.93
N LEU A 198 -4.97 -14.60 -12.58
CA LEU A 198 -3.98 -15.07 -13.53
C LEU A 198 -3.41 -16.42 -13.08
N TYR A 199 -3.74 -17.46 -13.84
CA TYR A 199 -3.28 -18.82 -13.59
C TYR A 199 -1.85 -19.01 -14.10
N ILE A 200 -0.95 -19.40 -13.20
CA ILE A 200 0.47 -19.59 -13.50
C ILE A 200 0.82 -21.07 -13.62
N TYR A 201 0.17 -21.91 -12.83
CA TYR A 201 0.48 -23.34 -12.77
C TYR A 201 -0.38 -24.13 -13.76
N ASP A 202 0.23 -25.04 -14.52
CA ASP A 202 -0.53 -25.96 -15.38
C ASP A 202 -1.31 -27.00 -14.56
N THR A 203 -0.82 -27.33 -13.35
CA THR A 203 -1.56 -28.21 -12.44
C THR A 203 -1.24 -27.92 -10.96
N ILE A 204 -2.26 -28.11 -10.13
CA ILE A 204 -2.16 -28.12 -8.67
C ILE A 204 -2.32 -29.56 -8.20
N VAL A 205 -1.28 -30.12 -7.58
CA VAL A 205 -1.30 -31.53 -7.17
C VAL A 205 -2.39 -31.74 -6.12
N ASN A 206 -3.21 -32.79 -6.32
CA ASN A 206 -4.37 -33.12 -5.49
C ASN A 206 -5.41 -31.99 -5.34
N ASN A 207 -5.35 -30.96 -6.20
CA ASN A 207 -6.19 -29.76 -6.08
C ASN A 207 -6.12 -29.11 -4.68
N GLU A 208 -4.97 -29.18 -4.02
CA GLU A 208 -4.78 -28.59 -2.69
C GLU A 208 -4.91 -27.07 -2.72
N ARG A 209 -5.25 -26.49 -1.57
CA ARG A 209 -5.36 -25.04 -1.36
C ARG A 209 -4.74 -24.67 -0.02
N MET A 210 -4.19 -23.47 0.05
CA MET A 210 -3.64 -22.91 1.28
C MET A 210 -4.47 -21.70 1.71
N ASP A 211 -4.53 -21.49 3.03
CA ASP A 211 -5.02 -20.25 3.60
C ASP A 211 -3.81 -19.37 3.95
N PHE A 212 -3.49 -18.42 3.08
CA PHE A 212 -2.28 -17.62 3.17
C PHE A 212 -2.59 -16.15 3.35
N VAL A 213 -1.73 -15.44 4.09
CA VAL A 213 -1.82 -13.99 4.23
C VAL A 213 -1.46 -13.35 2.89
N TYR A 214 -2.34 -12.52 2.31
CA TYR A 214 -2.03 -11.76 1.10
C TYR A 214 -1.75 -10.28 1.39
N LEU A 215 -2.18 -9.79 2.56
CA LEU A 215 -1.97 -8.42 3.04
C LEU A 215 -1.87 -8.41 4.57
N ASP A 216 -0.87 -7.70 5.10
CA ASP A 216 -0.62 -7.55 6.54
C ASP A 216 -0.32 -6.08 6.85
N GLU A 217 -1.28 -5.40 7.48
CA GLU A 217 -1.18 -3.98 7.83
C GLU A 217 -0.10 -3.72 8.88
N SER A 218 0.38 -4.72 9.63
CA SER A 218 1.47 -4.50 10.58
C SER A 218 2.84 -4.33 9.91
N ARG A 219 2.96 -4.71 8.62
CA ARG A 219 4.22 -4.66 7.87
C ARG A 219 4.49 -3.25 7.38
N ASN A 220 5.68 -2.74 7.70
CA ASN A 220 6.16 -1.46 7.18
C ASN A 220 6.76 -1.63 5.78
N PRO A 221 6.81 -0.56 4.96
CA PRO A 221 7.49 -0.58 3.67
C PRO A 221 8.89 -1.23 3.74
N GLY A 222 9.18 -2.14 2.81
CA GLY A 222 10.40 -2.93 2.74
C GLY A 222 10.39 -4.24 3.54
N GLN A 223 9.42 -4.44 4.44
CA GLN A 223 9.27 -5.71 5.15
C GLN A 223 8.55 -6.74 4.28
N PHE A 224 8.92 -8.01 4.45
CA PHE A 224 8.34 -9.12 3.71
C PHE A 224 8.06 -10.33 4.59
N PHE A 225 7.25 -11.24 4.06
CA PHE A 225 7.03 -12.58 4.59
C PHE A 225 6.80 -13.57 3.44
N ASP A 226 7.07 -14.84 3.69
CA ASP A 226 6.83 -15.92 2.73
C ASP A 226 5.53 -16.64 3.12
N THR A 227 4.79 -17.12 2.12
CA THR A 227 3.68 -18.06 2.32
C THR A 227 4.21 -19.45 2.69
N ASP A 228 3.33 -20.34 3.14
CA ASP A 228 3.57 -21.78 3.01
C ASP A 228 3.76 -22.15 1.52
N SER A 229 4.09 -23.40 1.21
CA SER A 229 4.23 -23.88 -0.17
C SER A 229 3.16 -24.90 -0.55
N LEU A 230 2.70 -24.87 -1.81
CA LEU A 230 1.88 -25.91 -2.41
C LEU A 230 2.65 -26.69 -3.47
N ARG A 231 2.26 -27.95 -3.68
CA ARG A 231 2.84 -28.78 -4.74
C ARG A 231 2.13 -28.50 -6.07
N VAL A 232 2.90 -28.15 -7.09
CA VAL A 232 2.42 -27.71 -8.40
C VAL A 232 3.20 -28.41 -9.51
N GLY A 233 2.71 -28.30 -10.75
CA GLY A 233 3.44 -28.73 -11.93
C GLY A 233 3.40 -27.68 -13.04
N PHE A 234 4.49 -27.61 -13.78
CA PHE A 234 4.63 -26.83 -15.01
C PHE A 234 4.90 -27.76 -16.20
N PHE A 235 4.27 -27.51 -17.33
CA PHE A 235 4.58 -28.20 -18.57
C PHE A 235 5.80 -27.58 -19.22
N ASP A 236 6.88 -28.35 -19.35
CA ASP A 236 8.08 -27.90 -20.03
C ASP A 236 8.03 -28.33 -21.50
N ASN A 237 7.84 -27.35 -22.39
CA ASN A 237 7.79 -27.57 -23.84
C ASN A 237 9.10 -28.12 -24.42
N ASN A 238 10.24 -27.88 -23.78
CA ASN A 238 11.53 -28.37 -24.29
C ASN A 238 11.70 -29.87 -24.04
N THR A 239 11.21 -30.36 -22.89
CA THR A 239 11.30 -31.78 -22.51
C THR A 239 10.00 -32.54 -22.77
N ASN A 240 8.94 -31.84 -23.18
CA ASN A 240 7.59 -32.36 -23.41
C ASN A 240 7.07 -33.18 -22.22
N ALA A 241 7.34 -32.69 -21.01
CA ALA A 241 7.03 -33.38 -19.76
C ALA A 241 6.62 -32.40 -18.66
N MET A 242 5.89 -32.91 -17.66
CA MET A 242 5.56 -32.15 -16.46
C MET A 242 6.74 -32.09 -15.50
N VAL A 243 7.12 -30.88 -15.09
CA VAL A 243 8.09 -30.63 -14.03
C VAL A 243 7.32 -30.30 -12.75
N TYR A 244 7.38 -31.21 -11.79
CA TYR A 244 6.75 -31.03 -10.47
C TYR A 244 7.70 -30.39 -9.47
N GLY A 245 7.11 -29.71 -8.50
CA GLY A 245 7.84 -29.12 -7.40
C GLY A 245 6.94 -28.39 -6.43
N TRP A 246 7.54 -27.52 -5.64
CA TRP A 246 6.89 -26.72 -4.61
C TRP A 246 6.95 -25.25 -4.99
N ALA A 247 5.81 -24.56 -4.89
CA ALA A 247 5.71 -23.13 -5.15
C ALA A 247 5.23 -22.36 -3.92
N LYS A 248 5.75 -21.14 -3.75
CA LYS A 248 5.36 -20.20 -2.70
C LYS A 248 5.46 -18.76 -3.22
N ILE A 249 4.87 -17.82 -2.50
CA ILE A 249 5.03 -16.39 -2.75
C ILE A 249 5.81 -15.74 -1.62
N ARG A 250 6.69 -14.80 -1.97
CA ARG A 250 7.16 -13.75 -1.06
C ARG A 250 6.32 -12.50 -1.26
N ILE A 251 5.77 -11.96 -0.17
CA ILE A 251 4.96 -10.75 -0.18
C ILE A 251 5.73 -9.65 0.54
N THR A 252 6.03 -8.56 -0.16
CA THR A 252 6.74 -7.40 0.38
C THR A 252 5.82 -6.19 0.40
N THR A 253 5.69 -5.51 1.53
CA THR A 253 4.99 -4.23 1.57
C THR A 253 5.83 -3.17 0.88
N LEU A 254 5.32 -2.56 -0.19
CA LEU A 254 6.01 -1.49 -0.91
C LEU A 254 5.65 -0.11 -0.35
N SER A 255 4.37 0.12 -0.09
CA SER A 255 3.89 1.41 0.41
C SER A 255 2.62 1.26 1.23
N LYS A 256 2.34 2.25 2.08
CA LYS A 256 1.11 2.35 2.89
C LYS A 256 0.64 3.79 2.97
N GLY A 257 -0.67 3.98 3.14
CA GLY A 257 -1.29 5.30 3.32
C GLY A 257 -1.15 6.21 2.10
N ARG A 258 -0.87 5.65 0.92
CA ARG A 258 -0.67 6.41 -0.32
C ARG A 258 -2.01 6.78 -0.96
N GLN A 259 -1.95 7.73 -1.88
CA GLN A 259 -3.04 7.99 -2.81
C GLN A 259 -2.64 7.49 -4.20
N MET A 260 -3.63 7.11 -5.01
CA MET A 260 -3.42 6.70 -6.39
C MET A 260 -4.58 7.21 -7.25
N PHE A 261 -4.25 7.82 -8.39
CA PHE A 261 -5.23 8.15 -9.41
C PHE A 261 -5.32 6.99 -10.39
N LEU A 262 -6.47 6.33 -10.46
CA LEU A 262 -6.73 5.20 -11.35
C LEU A 262 -7.97 5.51 -12.18
N LEU A 263 -7.83 5.47 -13.51
CA LEU A 263 -8.90 5.72 -14.49
C LEU A 263 -9.74 6.99 -14.17
N GLY A 264 -9.07 8.07 -13.76
CA GLY A 264 -9.71 9.36 -13.44
C GLY A 264 -10.30 9.47 -12.03
N THR A 265 -10.18 8.43 -11.20
CA THR A 265 -10.67 8.42 -9.81
C THR A 265 -9.51 8.42 -8.82
N LEU A 266 -9.58 9.28 -7.80
CA LEU A 266 -8.60 9.32 -6.70
C LEU A 266 -8.98 8.32 -5.61
N PHE A 267 -8.09 7.38 -5.34
CA PHE A 267 -8.19 6.45 -4.23
C PHE A 267 -7.22 6.85 -3.13
N THR A 268 -7.66 6.72 -1.88
CA THR A 268 -6.86 7.06 -0.70
C THR A 268 -6.68 5.86 0.22
N ASP A 269 -5.76 5.99 1.18
CA ASP A 269 -5.36 4.93 2.10
C ASP A 269 -4.93 3.64 1.41
N ILE A 270 -4.16 3.75 0.33
CA ILE A 270 -3.68 2.59 -0.40
C ILE A 270 -2.51 1.92 0.32
N ILE A 271 -2.56 0.58 0.38
CA ILE A 271 -1.40 -0.28 0.62
C ILE A 271 -1.06 -0.99 -0.67
N THR A 272 0.20 -0.88 -1.08
CA THR A 272 0.73 -1.63 -2.23
C THR A 272 1.69 -2.70 -1.73
N VAL A 273 1.50 -3.93 -2.21
CA VAL A 273 2.39 -5.08 -1.94
C VAL A 273 2.96 -5.61 -3.25
N LYS A 274 4.19 -6.12 -3.19
CA LYS A 274 4.82 -6.89 -4.25
C LYS A 274 4.71 -8.38 -3.94
N ARG A 275 4.23 -9.18 -4.89
CA ARG A 275 4.25 -10.64 -4.86
C ARG A 275 5.34 -11.15 -5.80
N GLU A 276 6.27 -11.94 -5.28
CA GLU A 276 7.32 -12.61 -6.04
C GLU A 276 7.10 -14.12 -5.94
N LEU A 277 6.94 -14.81 -7.07
CA LEU A 277 6.75 -16.26 -7.09
C LEU A 277 8.09 -16.97 -7.03
N TYR A 278 8.15 -18.01 -6.21
CA TYR A 278 9.29 -18.89 -6.09
C TYR A 278 8.88 -20.32 -6.38
N PHE A 279 9.73 -21.02 -7.13
CA PHE A 279 9.56 -22.43 -7.43
C PHE A 279 10.80 -23.22 -7.04
N LYS A 280 10.60 -24.42 -6.50
CA LYS A 280 11.63 -25.42 -6.26
C LYS A 280 11.17 -26.72 -6.91
N SER A 281 11.76 -27.09 -8.04
CA SER A 281 11.49 -28.38 -8.67
C SER A 281 11.90 -29.53 -7.75
N ASP A 282 11.34 -30.72 -7.95
CA ASP A 282 11.69 -31.92 -7.17
C ASP A 282 13.19 -32.30 -7.32
N ALA A 283 13.83 -31.88 -8.41
CA ALA A 283 15.28 -32.06 -8.64
C ALA A 283 16.14 -30.97 -7.97
N ALA A 284 15.55 -29.88 -7.47
CA ALA A 284 16.26 -28.75 -6.89
C ALA A 284 16.28 -28.78 -5.36
N THR A 285 17.35 -28.26 -4.76
CA THR A 285 17.51 -28.18 -3.29
C THR A 285 16.96 -26.87 -2.70
N SER A 286 16.82 -25.82 -3.53
CA SER A 286 16.43 -24.48 -3.09
C SER A 286 15.37 -23.85 -4.00
N PHE A 287 14.56 -22.97 -3.43
CA PHE A 287 13.64 -22.14 -4.18
C PHE A 287 14.37 -21.09 -5.01
N THR A 288 13.95 -20.93 -6.26
CA THR A 288 14.41 -19.87 -7.17
C THR A 288 13.22 -19.01 -7.59
N PRO A 289 13.40 -17.69 -7.77
CA PRO A 289 12.33 -16.83 -8.25
C PRO A 289 11.94 -17.19 -9.69
N LEU A 290 10.66 -17.14 -10.00
CA LEU A 290 10.15 -17.17 -11.37
C LEU A 290 10.27 -15.78 -12.02
N ASN A 291 10.30 -15.72 -13.35
CA ASN A 291 10.37 -14.46 -14.10
C ASN A 291 9.02 -13.72 -14.14
N LEU A 292 8.28 -13.69 -13.04
CA LEU A 292 7.02 -12.98 -12.91
C LEU A 292 6.88 -12.37 -11.52
N VAL A 293 6.50 -11.10 -11.49
CA VAL A 293 6.27 -10.32 -10.29
C VAL A 293 4.93 -9.61 -10.44
N ALA A 294 4.22 -9.40 -9.35
CA ALA A 294 3.04 -8.55 -9.33
C ALA A 294 3.14 -7.46 -8.28
N GLU A 295 2.64 -6.28 -8.61
CA GLU A 295 2.32 -5.23 -7.65
C GLU A 295 0.81 -5.13 -7.52
N LEU A 296 0.30 -5.23 -6.28
CA LEU A 296 -1.12 -5.20 -5.98
C LEU A 296 -1.39 -4.06 -5.00
N SER A 297 -2.32 -3.20 -5.36
CA SER A 297 -2.74 -2.05 -4.56
C SER A 297 -4.15 -2.26 -4.03
N TYR A 298 -4.32 -2.09 -2.72
CA TYR A 298 -5.58 -2.22 -2.02
C TYR A 298 -5.96 -0.87 -1.41
N ALA A 299 -7.20 -0.42 -1.59
CA ALA A 299 -7.72 0.80 -0.97
C ALA A 299 -8.73 0.45 0.13
N LYS A 300 -8.75 1.23 1.22
CA LYS A 300 -9.76 1.07 2.27
C LYS A 300 -11.15 1.32 1.70
N GLY A 301 -12.10 0.48 2.09
CA GLY A 301 -13.47 0.52 1.60
C GLY A 301 -13.69 -0.18 0.27
N ILE A 302 -12.63 -0.55 -0.45
CA ILE A 302 -12.73 -1.14 -1.79
C ILE A 302 -12.09 -2.52 -1.86
N GLY A 303 -10.93 -2.72 -1.24
CA GLY A 303 -10.08 -3.88 -1.50
C GLY A 303 -9.21 -3.65 -2.73
N LEU A 304 -9.03 -4.66 -3.58
CA LEU A 304 -8.12 -4.59 -4.73
C LEU A 304 -8.57 -3.48 -5.69
N VAL A 305 -7.71 -2.48 -5.91
CA VAL A 305 -7.96 -1.39 -6.86
C VAL A 305 -7.05 -1.46 -8.08
N ASP A 306 -5.88 -2.07 -7.95
CA ASP A 306 -4.97 -2.25 -9.07
C ASP A 306 -4.10 -3.50 -8.85
N GLN A 307 -3.86 -4.26 -9.91
CA GLN A 307 -2.83 -5.30 -9.98
C GLN A 307 -2.09 -5.13 -11.30
N ARG A 308 -0.76 -5.11 -11.25
CA ARG A 308 0.10 -5.20 -12.43
C ARG A 308 1.04 -6.38 -12.29
N VAL A 309 0.90 -7.37 -13.17
CA VAL A 309 1.81 -8.51 -13.32
C VAL A 309 2.77 -8.23 -14.46
N PHE A 310 4.07 -8.39 -14.22
CA PHE A 310 5.11 -8.10 -15.19
C PHE A 310 6.31 -9.05 -15.06
N GLU A 311 7.09 -9.16 -16.13
CA GLU A 311 8.31 -9.95 -16.13
C GLU A 311 9.37 -9.36 -15.19
N ALA A 312 10.09 -10.21 -14.47
CA ALA A 312 11.19 -9.82 -13.57
C ALA A 312 12.49 -9.45 -14.32
N THR A 313 12.36 -8.88 -15.51
CA THR A 313 13.45 -8.45 -16.39
C THR A 313 13.63 -6.94 -16.31
N ALA A 314 14.73 -6.44 -16.89
CA ALA A 314 14.98 -5.00 -16.96
C ALA A 314 13.91 -4.22 -17.74
N SER A 315 13.22 -4.87 -18.69
CA SER A 315 12.13 -4.23 -19.44
C SER A 315 10.83 -4.13 -18.64
N GLY A 316 10.61 -5.00 -17.64
CA GLY A 316 9.41 -4.99 -16.80
C GLY A 316 8.12 -5.10 -17.62
N THR A 317 8.14 -5.91 -18.69
CA THR A 317 7.04 -6.04 -19.64
C THR A 317 5.78 -6.48 -18.91
N THR A 318 4.71 -5.70 -18.99
CA THR A 318 3.42 -6.04 -18.38
C THR A 318 2.80 -7.23 -19.10
N VAL A 319 2.50 -8.28 -18.33
CA VAL A 319 1.81 -9.49 -18.80
C VAL A 319 0.30 -9.34 -18.62
N GLN A 320 -0.12 -8.76 -17.48
CA GLN A 320 -1.51 -8.50 -17.16
C GLN A 320 -1.61 -7.29 -16.23
N SER A 321 -2.64 -6.49 -16.41
CA SER A 321 -3.06 -5.44 -15.50
C SER A 321 -4.56 -5.55 -15.26
N ILE A 322 -4.97 -5.37 -14.02
CA ILE A 322 -6.35 -5.29 -13.58
C ILE A 322 -6.49 -3.98 -12.82
N THR A 323 -7.31 -3.06 -13.31
CA THR A 323 -7.47 -1.74 -12.69
C THR A 323 -8.94 -1.46 -12.45
N ILE A 324 -9.28 -0.93 -11.28
CA ILE A 324 -10.65 -0.61 -10.92
C ILE A 324 -11.25 0.45 -11.85
N LYS A 325 -12.45 0.16 -12.33
CA LYS A 325 -13.26 1.04 -13.19
C LYS A 325 -14.48 1.58 -12.47
N GLY A 326 -15.03 0.83 -11.52
CA GLY A 326 -16.21 1.24 -10.75
C GLY A 326 -16.55 0.24 -9.65
N TRP A 327 -17.47 0.63 -8.76
CA TRP A 327 -17.95 -0.25 -7.70
C TRP A 327 -19.33 0.21 -7.20
N ASN A 328 -20.02 -0.68 -6.48
CA ASN A 328 -21.25 -0.33 -5.76
C ASN A 328 -21.47 -1.28 -4.59
N GLY A 329 -22.04 -0.77 -3.50
CA GLY A 329 -22.55 -1.60 -2.41
C GLY A 329 -21.49 -2.37 -1.63
N LEU A 330 -20.30 -1.77 -1.43
CA LEU A 330 -19.16 -2.36 -0.70
C LEU A 330 -19.23 -2.17 0.82
#